data_AF-A0A7J2YF81-F1
#
_entry.id   AF-A0A7J2YF81-F1
#
_cell.length_a   1.000
_cell.length_b   1.000
_cell.length_c   1.000
_cell.angle_alpha   90.00
_cell.angle_beta   90.00
_cell.angle_gamma   90.00
#
_symmetry.space_group_name_H-M   'P 1'
#
loop_
_entity.id
_entity.type
_entity.pdbx_description
1 polymer ?
#
loop_
_entity_poly.entity_id
_entity_poly.type
_entity_poly.pdbx_seq_one_letter_code
_entity_poly.pdbx_strand_id
1 'polypeptide(L)'
;MKDVNLRIREAIIKNILLEAGVTRIEFEGPEIALYVTRRELLVEEEVLKRVAKEIKKRIIVRSDPSIRMDKQKAIDYIYREIRGLSDKVDVKNVFFDDTFGEVYIIVEGLSYLSEKSEEIIKNITVTTSWKPKLI
;
A
#
# COMPACT_ATOMS: atom_id res chain seq x y z
N MET A 1 22.69 17.84 6.23
CA MET A 1 21.45 17.13 5.83
C MET A 1 21.62 16.28 4.56
N LYS A 2 22.18 16.80 3.45
CA LYS A 2 22.37 16.01 2.21
C LYS A 2 23.16 14.71 2.40
N ASP A 3 24.24 14.74 3.20
CA ASP A 3 25.07 13.57 3.50
C ASP A 3 24.35 12.43 4.23
N VAL A 4 23.45 12.76 5.17
CA VAL A 4 22.73 11.76 5.95
C VAL A 4 21.71 11.04 5.07
N ASN A 5 21.00 11.77 4.22
CA ASN A 5 20.05 11.18 3.27
C ASN A 5 20.77 10.31 2.24
N LEU A 6 21.99 10.68 1.82
CA LEU A 6 22.80 9.87 0.92
C LEU A 6 23.17 8.52 1.56
N ARG A 7 23.65 8.52 2.80
CA ARG A 7 23.98 7.28 3.54
C ARG A 7 22.76 6.39 3.79
N ILE A 8 21.61 6.99 4.11
CA ILE A 8 20.36 6.25 4.28
C ILE A 8 19.96 5.63 2.94
N ARG A 9 20.06 6.39 1.84
CA ARG A 9 19.76 5.90 0.50
C ARG A 9 20.68 4.74 0.12
N GLU A 10 21.98 4.83 0.39
CA GLU A 10 22.94 3.74 0.17
C GLU A 10 22.62 2.49 1.00
N ALA A 11 22.23 2.65 2.26
CA ALA A 11 21.80 1.53 3.11
C ALA A 11 20.51 0.87 2.60
N ILE A 12 19.54 1.67 2.15
CA ILE A 12 18.32 1.19 1.46
C ILE A 12 18.72 0.42 0.20
N ILE A 13 19.60 0.98 -0.61
CA ILE A 13 20.03 0.38 -1.87
C ILE A 13 20.69 -0.99 -1.61
N LYS A 14 21.60 -1.04 -0.63
CA LYS A 14 22.38 -2.23 -0.30
C LYS A 14 21.53 -3.37 0.26
N ASN A 15 20.47 -3.05 1.02
CA ASN A 15 19.65 -4.05 1.71
C ASN A 15 18.33 -4.40 1.01
N ILE A 16 17.82 -3.51 0.15
CA ILE A 16 16.46 -3.64 -0.44
C ILE A 16 16.51 -3.79 -1.97
N LEU A 17 17.38 -3.07 -2.68
CA LEU A 17 17.16 -2.78 -4.10
C LEU A 17 17.51 -3.90 -5.08
N LEU A 18 18.30 -4.90 -4.70
CA LEU A 18 18.58 -6.02 -5.61
C LEU A 18 17.34 -6.91 -5.84
N GLU A 19 16.38 -6.93 -4.92
CA GLU A 19 15.21 -7.81 -5.00
C GLU A 19 13.85 -7.10 -4.98
N ALA A 20 13.78 -5.78 -4.77
CA ALA A 20 12.51 -5.13 -4.43
C ALA A 20 11.81 -4.31 -5.53
N GLY A 21 12.47 -3.99 -6.64
CA GLY A 21 11.87 -3.12 -7.67
C GLY A 21 11.49 -1.72 -7.16
N VAL A 22 12.30 -1.15 -6.26
CA VAL A 22 12.11 0.23 -5.76
C VAL A 22 12.40 1.22 -6.89
N THR A 23 11.47 2.12 -7.15
CA THR A 23 11.58 3.15 -8.21
C THR A 23 11.93 4.52 -7.66
N ARG A 24 11.46 4.84 -6.45
CA ARG A 24 11.62 6.16 -5.84
C ARG A 24 11.68 6.08 -4.32
N ILE A 25 12.48 6.97 -3.73
CA ILE A 25 12.63 7.14 -2.29
C ILE A 25 12.36 8.62 -1.97
N GLU A 26 11.36 8.87 -1.14
CA GLU A 26 11.00 10.21 -0.66
C GLU A 26 11.17 10.29 0.85
N PHE A 27 11.73 11.40 1.32
CA PHE A 27 11.95 11.66 2.75
C PHE A 27 10.87 12.63 3.21
N GLU A 28 9.92 12.14 4.00
CA GLU A 28 8.71 12.87 4.42
C GLU A 28 8.70 13.03 5.94
N GLY A 29 9.32 14.11 6.44
CA GLY A 29 9.38 14.38 7.87
C GLY A 29 10.03 13.22 8.66
N PRO A 30 9.29 12.53 9.56
CA PRO A 30 9.80 11.38 10.30
C PRO A 30 9.87 10.07 9.49
N GLU A 31 9.27 10.04 8.29
CA GLU A 31 9.06 8.85 7.47
C GLU A 31 9.90 8.84 6.20
N ILE A 32 10.15 7.63 5.69
CA ILE A 32 10.75 7.39 4.38
C ILE A 32 9.73 6.62 3.56
N ALA A 33 9.23 7.23 2.48
CA ALA A 33 8.32 6.61 1.54
C ALA A 33 9.12 5.91 0.43
N LEU A 34 8.92 4.61 0.28
CA LEU A 34 9.49 3.78 -0.78
C LEU A 34 8.39 3.45 -1.80
N TYR A 35 8.59 3.87 -3.05
CA TYR A 35 7.72 3.49 -4.16
C TYR A 35 8.27 2.23 -4.82
N VAL A 36 7.42 1.23 -5.01
CA VAL A 36 7.81 -0.08 -5.53
C VAL A 36 6.88 -0.54 -6.66
N THR A 37 7.44 -1.31 -7.60
CA THR A 37 6.68 -1.97 -8.67
C THR A 37 6.34 -3.43 -8.37
N ARG A 38 6.98 -4.03 -7.37
CA ARG A 38 6.67 -5.39 -6.90
C ARG A 38 5.51 -5.36 -5.92
N ARG A 39 4.44 -6.09 -6.24
CA ARG A 39 3.17 -6.07 -5.49
C ARG A 39 3.27 -6.83 -4.17
N GLU A 40 4.15 -7.82 -4.11
CA GLU A 40 4.42 -8.65 -2.93
C GLU A 40 4.86 -7.78 -1.75
N LEU A 41 5.68 -6.77 -2.01
CA LEU A 41 6.15 -5.83 -0.99
C LEU A 41 5.10 -4.86 -0.48
N LEU A 42 3.97 -4.72 -1.18
CA LEU A 42 2.84 -3.91 -0.72
C LEU A 42 2.08 -4.58 0.42
N VAL A 43 2.22 -5.91 0.54
CA VAL A 43 1.51 -6.73 1.54
C VAL A 43 2.46 -7.40 2.55
N GLU A 44 3.75 -7.49 2.24
CA GLU A 44 4.74 -8.17 3.08
C GLU A 44 5.33 -7.25 4.16
N GLU A 45 4.73 -7.23 5.35
CA GLU A 45 5.18 -6.35 6.45
C GLU A 45 6.53 -6.74 7.07
N GLU A 46 6.91 -8.01 7.04
CA GLU A 46 8.09 -8.52 7.76
C GLU A 46 9.41 -8.01 7.15
N VAL A 47 9.48 -7.99 5.82
CA VAL A 47 10.61 -7.42 5.09
C VAL A 47 10.79 -5.95 5.47
N LEU A 48 9.68 -5.20 5.54
CA LEU A 48 9.70 -3.77 5.87
C LEU A 48 10.11 -3.50 7.31
N LYS A 49 9.64 -4.30 8.27
CA LYS A 49 10.03 -4.21 9.69
C LYS A 49 11.53 -4.41 9.87
N ARG A 50 12.12 -5.38 9.15
CA ARG A 50 13.56 -5.67 9.19
C ARG A 50 14.38 -4.48 8.70
N VAL A 51 14.01 -3.93 7.54
CA VAL A 51 14.69 -2.76 6.97
C VAL A 51 14.55 -1.54 7.87
N ALA A 52 13.34 -1.26 8.37
CA ALA A 52 13.10 -0.11 9.24
C ALA A 52 13.97 -0.15 10.51
N LYS A 53 14.19 -1.36 11.07
CA LYS A 53 15.06 -1.58 12.23
C LYS A 53 16.52 -1.24 11.96
N GLU A 54 17.03 -1.57 10.77
CA GLU A 54 18.40 -1.25 10.38
C GLU A 54 18.60 0.25 10.16
N ILE A 55 17.64 0.90 9.50
CA ILE A 55 17.71 2.33 9.15
C ILE A 55 17.37 3.24 10.34
N LYS A 56 16.69 2.71 11.36
CA LYS A 56 16.20 3.46 12.53
C LYS A 56 15.29 4.63 12.15
N LYS A 57 14.52 4.46 11.08
CA LYS A 57 13.50 5.40 10.57
C LYS A 57 12.24 4.62 10.21
N ARG A 58 11.08 5.28 10.30
CA ARG A 58 9.81 4.67 9.88
C ARG A 58 9.79 4.61 8.36
N ILE A 59 9.57 3.41 7.82
CA ILE A 59 9.49 3.18 6.38
C ILE A 59 8.04 2.90 6.03
N ILE A 60 7.56 3.56 4.98
CA ILE A 60 6.25 3.32 4.39
C ILE A 60 6.48 2.87 2.95
N VAL A 61 5.81 1.79 2.55
CA VAL A 61 5.81 1.35 1.17
C VAL A 61 4.54 1.81 0.48
N ARG A 62 4.72 2.32 -0.74
CA ARG A 62 3.66 2.74 -1.64
C ARG A 62 3.84 2.04 -2.98
N SER A 63 2.74 1.81 -3.67
CA SER A 63 2.81 1.41 -5.07
C SER A 63 3.33 2.55 -5.91
N ASP A 64 4.20 2.23 -6.85
CA ASP A 64 4.56 3.17 -7.91
C ASP A 64 3.32 3.53 -8.74
N PRO A 65 3.08 4.82 -9.05
CA PRO A 65 1.94 5.23 -9.86
C PRO A 65 1.80 4.48 -11.20
N SER A 66 2.91 4.03 -11.79
CA SER A 66 2.91 3.33 -13.09
C SER A 66 2.26 1.94 -13.07
N ILE A 67 2.16 1.31 -11.89
CA ILE A 67 1.56 -0.03 -11.75
C ILE A 67 0.15 -0.01 -11.17
N ARG A 68 -0.36 1.17 -10.81
CA ARG A 68 -1.70 1.34 -10.26
C ARG A 68 -2.74 1.09 -11.33
N MET A 69 -3.75 0.31 -10.98
CA MET A 69 -4.90 0.10 -11.84
C MET A 69 -5.64 1.43 -12.04
N ASP A 70 -6.19 1.62 -13.25
CA ASP A 70 -7.10 2.73 -13.53
C ASP A 70 -8.23 2.80 -12.49
N LYS A 71 -8.60 4.01 -12.07
CA LYS A 71 -9.52 4.23 -10.96
C LYS A 71 -10.89 3.60 -11.22
N GLN A 72 -11.43 3.69 -12.44
CA GLN A 72 -12.73 3.11 -12.75
C GLN A 72 -12.67 1.58 -12.66
N LYS A 73 -11.63 0.96 -13.22
CA LYS A 73 -11.44 -0.50 -13.12
C LYS A 73 -11.21 -0.97 -11.68
N ALA A 74 -10.48 -0.17 -10.89
CA ALA A 74 -10.26 -0.45 -9.47
C ALA A 74 -11.58 -0.36 -8.68
N ILE A 75 -12.42 0.64 -8.95
CA ILE A 75 -13.77 0.76 -8.38
C ILE A 75 -14.58 -0.49 -8.71
N ASP A 76 -14.65 -0.90 -9.98
CA ASP A 76 -15.41 -2.08 -10.40
C ASP A 76 -14.91 -3.37 -9.71
N TYR A 77 -13.59 -3.51 -9.55
CA TYR A 77 -12.97 -4.60 -8.79
C TYR A 77 -13.42 -4.57 -7.32
N ILE A 78 -13.31 -3.41 -6.65
CA ILE A 78 -13.64 -3.23 -5.23
C ILE A 78 -15.11 -3.57 -4.96
N TYR A 79 -16.03 -3.09 -5.80
CA TYR A 79 -17.45 -3.41 -5.67
C TYR A 79 -17.71 -4.91 -5.74
N ARG A 80 -17.06 -5.59 -6.70
CA ARG A 80 -17.20 -7.05 -6.84
C ARG A 80 -16.60 -7.80 -5.65
N GLU A 81 -15.40 -7.40 -5.21
CA GLU A 81 -14.68 -8.04 -4.10
C GLU A 81 -15.49 -7.95 -2.81
N ILE A 82 -16.05 -6.77 -2.49
CA ILE A 82 -16.75 -6.54 -1.21
C ILE A 82 -18.16 -7.13 -1.23
N ARG A 83 -18.94 -6.91 -2.31
CA ARG A 83 -20.32 -7.42 -2.39
C ARG A 83 -20.40 -8.94 -2.43
N GLY A 84 -19.35 -9.61 -2.92
CA GLY A 84 -19.28 -11.07 -2.93
C GLY A 84 -19.22 -11.72 -1.54
N LEU A 85 -19.07 -10.93 -0.46
CA LEU A 85 -18.81 -11.45 0.88
C LEU A 85 -20.06 -11.57 1.76
N SER A 86 -21.01 -10.65 1.61
CA SER A 86 -22.25 -10.64 2.39
C SER A 86 -23.26 -9.66 1.79
N ASP A 87 -24.54 -10.04 1.78
CA ASP A 87 -25.65 -9.15 1.40
C ASP A 87 -25.88 -8.01 2.41
N LYS A 88 -25.25 -8.06 3.59
CA LYS A 88 -25.34 -7.04 4.64
C LYS A 88 -24.30 -5.93 4.52
N VAL A 89 -23.52 -5.95 3.45
CA VAL A 89 -22.42 -5.03 3.23
C VAL A 89 -22.62 -4.32 1.90
N ASP A 90 -22.52 -2.99 1.91
CA ASP A 90 -22.61 -2.19 0.69
C ASP A 90 -21.54 -1.08 0.68
N VAL A 91 -20.94 -0.88 -0.48
CA VAL A 91 -19.94 0.17 -0.69
C VAL A 91 -20.66 1.45 -1.04
N LYS A 92 -20.65 2.42 -0.12
CA LYS A 92 -21.32 3.71 -0.28
C LYS A 92 -20.53 4.68 -1.12
N ASN A 93 -19.21 4.69 -0.97
CA ASN A 93 -18.36 5.59 -1.73
C ASN A 93 -16.91 5.10 -1.80
N VAL A 94 -16.17 5.59 -2.80
CA VAL A 94 -14.75 5.27 -3.01
C VAL A 94 -13.99 6.53 -3.39
N PHE A 95 -12.91 6.83 -2.67
CA PHE A 95 -12.03 7.96 -2.93
C PHE A 95 -10.58 7.51 -3.10
N PHE A 96 -9.85 8.12 -4.02
CA PHE A 96 -8.44 7.79 -4.26
C PHE A 96 -7.55 8.92 -3.77
N ASP A 97 -6.48 8.54 -3.08
CA ASP A 97 -5.36 9.41 -2.77
C ASP A 97 -4.16 9.02 -3.64
N ASP A 98 -3.94 9.79 -4.71
CA ASP A 98 -2.84 9.55 -5.64
C ASP A 98 -1.45 9.79 -5.00
N THR A 99 -1.37 10.60 -3.95
CA THR A 99 -0.10 10.89 -3.27
C THR A 99 0.36 9.66 -2.50
N PHE A 100 -0.53 9.08 -1.71
CA PHE A 100 -0.22 7.93 -0.86
C PHE A 100 -0.42 6.58 -1.58
N GLY A 101 -1.10 6.57 -2.73
CA GLY A 101 -1.48 5.33 -3.41
C GLY A 101 -2.54 4.55 -2.64
N GLU A 102 -3.41 5.27 -1.93
CA GLU A 102 -4.45 4.71 -1.09
C GLU A 102 -5.83 4.85 -1.73
N VAL A 103 -6.72 3.92 -1.41
CA VAL A 103 -8.13 3.99 -1.77
C VAL A 103 -8.99 3.88 -0.51
N TYR A 104 -9.75 4.92 -0.23
CA TYR A 104 -10.68 5.01 0.89
C TYR A 104 -12.04 4.48 0.45
N ILE A 105 -12.52 3.44 1.11
CA ILE A 105 -13.73 2.72 0.75
C ILE A 105 -14.70 2.88 1.93
N ILE A 106 -15.76 3.65 1.73
CA ILE A 106 -16.80 3.85 2.75
C ILE A 106 -17.78 2.68 2.64
N VAL A 107 -17.90 1.91 3.72
CA VAL A 107 -18.67 0.68 3.75
C VAL A 107 -19.76 0.73 4.81
N GLU A 108 -21.00 0.50 4.41
CA GLU A 108 -22.07 0.19 5.36
C GLU A 108 -21.98 -1.28 5.78
N GLY A 109 -22.11 -1.55 7.08
CA GLY A 109 -22.01 -2.92 7.61
C GLY A 109 -20.57 -3.40 7.80
N LEU A 110 -19.58 -2.51 7.97
CA LEU A 110 -18.16 -2.85 8.13
C LEU A 110 -17.89 -3.92 9.21
N SER A 111 -18.69 -3.98 10.27
CA SER A 111 -18.59 -5.00 11.32
C SER A 111 -18.73 -6.44 10.79
N TYR A 112 -19.42 -6.65 9.67
CA TYR A 112 -19.57 -7.95 9.02
C TYR A 112 -18.34 -8.37 8.21
N LEU A 113 -17.37 -7.47 8.02
CA LEU A 113 -16.13 -7.73 7.28
C LEU A 113 -14.92 -8.01 8.18
N SER A 114 -15.05 -7.91 9.51
CA SER A 114 -13.92 -7.95 10.45
C SER A 114 -12.98 -9.13 10.23
N GLU A 115 -13.53 -10.35 10.15
CA GLU A 115 -12.76 -11.59 9.96
C GLU A 115 -12.10 -11.70 8.58
N LYS A 116 -12.63 -11.01 7.57
CA LYS A 116 -12.13 -11.05 6.18
C LYS A 116 -11.34 -9.80 5.79
N SER A 117 -11.22 -8.83 6.70
CA SER A 117 -10.67 -7.50 6.39
C SER A 117 -9.23 -7.58 5.87
N GLU A 118 -8.39 -8.42 6.46
CA GLU A 118 -6.99 -8.62 6.00
C GLU A 118 -6.93 -9.22 4.59
N GLU A 119 -7.79 -10.21 4.31
CA GLU A 119 -7.87 -10.85 2.99
C GLU A 119 -8.35 -9.85 1.93
N ILE A 120 -9.39 -9.06 2.22
CA ILE A 120 -9.90 -8.01 1.34
C ILE A 120 -8.80 -6.99 1.05
N ILE A 121 -8.11 -6.53 2.10
CA ILE A 121 -7.03 -5.55 1.98
C ILE A 121 -5.92 -6.11 1.07
N LYS A 122 -5.53 -7.36 1.29
CA LYS A 122 -4.51 -8.05 0.50
C LYS A 122 -4.93 -8.21 -0.96
N ASN A 123 -6.15 -8.70 -1.23
CA ASN A 123 -6.65 -8.97 -2.58
C ASN A 123 -6.77 -7.69 -3.40
N ILE A 124 -7.35 -6.62 -2.82
CA ILE A 124 -7.44 -5.32 -3.48
C ILE A 124 -6.03 -4.76 -3.71
N THR A 125 -5.12 -4.85 -2.73
CA THR A 125 -3.75 -4.34 -2.88
C THR A 125 -2.99 -5.06 -3.99
N VAL A 126 -3.02 -6.40 -4.00
CA VAL A 126 -2.31 -7.19 -5.01
C VAL A 126 -2.92 -6.94 -6.40
N THR A 127 -4.25 -6.94 -6.52
CA THR A 127 -4.87 -6.82 -7.85
C THR A 127 -4.79 -5.40 -8.40
N THR A 128 -5.09 -4.39 -7.58
CA THR A 128 -5.25 -3.01 -8.05
C THR A 128 -4.00 -2.16 -7.84
N SER A 129 -3.09 -2.62 -6.96
CA SER A 129 -1.95 -1.83 -6.49
C SER A 129 -2.34 -0.53 -5.78
N TRP A 130 -3.61 -0.37 -5.39
CA TRP A 130 -4.06 0.63 -4.44
C TRP A 130 -4.17 0.01 -3.05
N LYS A 131 -3.69 0.73 -2.02
CA LYS A 131 -3.81 0.28 -0.64
C LYS A 131 -5.17 0.68 -0.07
N PRO A 132 -6.07 -0.28 0.20
CA PRO A 132 -7.41 0.06 0.67
C PRO A 132 -7.43 0.47 2.14
N LYS A 133 -8.35 1.38 2.46
CA LYS A 133 -8.73 1.80 3.80
C LYS A 133 -10.24 1.67 3.91
N LEU A 134 -10.69 0.67 4.66
CA LEU A 134 -12.12 0.48 4.95
C LEU A 134 -12.53 1.46 6.05
N ILE A 135 -13.52 2.31 5.77
CA ILE A 135 -14.08 3.31 6.69
C ILE A 135 -15.55 3.01 6.92
#